data_AF-A0A6V7TU17-F1
#
_entry.id   AF-A0A6V7TU17-F1
#
_cell.length_a   1.000
_cell.length_b   1.000
_cell.length_c   1.000
_cell.angle_alpha   90.00
_cell.angle_beta   90.00
_cell.angle_gamma   90.00
#
_symmetry.space_group_name_H-M   'P 1'
#
loop_
_entity.id
_entity.type
_entity.pdbx_description
1 polymer ?
#
loop_
_entity_poly.entity_id
_entity_poly.type
_entity_poly.pdbx_seq_one_letter_code
_entity_poly.pdbx_strand_id
1 'polypeptide(L)'
;MTLKEKDHWSWRHKIGVPDVLLRGDLFDRYDEESSSIDFGCLLRVDEYGFFLVWEARGKEAGVLDLAQLWEARPTGGNIKDLRIVAELEQRAKLTQNVANLDPLDSRIVWLTYGQDLVIVNNLYFVAATSQIAKTWRESINEFFEDL
;
A
#
# COMPACT_ATOMS: atom_id res chain seq x y z
N MET A 1 26.44 6.24 40.89
CA MET A 1 26.49 7.12 39.70
C MET A 1 26.05 6.28 38.51
N THR A 2 24.75 6.22 38.26
CA THR A 2 24.19 5.48 37.12
C THR A 2 24.41 6.35 35.88
N LEU A 3 25.23 5.85 34.96
CA LEU A 3 25.41 6.44 33.63
C LEU A 3 24.03 6.42 32.96
N LYS A 4 23.43 7.60 32.75
CA LYS A 4 22.32 7.73 31.80
C LYS A 4 22.87 7.29 30.45
N GLU A 5 22.30 6.23 29.88
CA GLU A 5 22.54 5.88 28.49
C GLU A 5 22.36 7.14 27.65
N LYS A 6 23.39 7.49 26.89
CA LYS A 6 23.29 8.56 25.90
C LYS A 6 22.27 8.08 24.88
N ASP A 7 21.19 8.81 24.70
CA ASP A 7 20.29 8.64 23.56
C ASP A 7 21.14 8.74 22.28
N HIS A 8 21.41 7.58 21.68
CA HIS A 8 22.10 7.48 20.41
C HIS A 8 21.06 7.71 19.31
N TRP A 9 21.12 8.89 18.70
CA TRP A 9 20.37 9.17 17.48
C TRP A 9 20.72 8.14 16.40
N SER A 10 19.70 7.44 15.90
CA SER A 10 19.80 6.53 14.76
C SER A 10 18.85 7.03 13.68
N TRP A 11 19.34 7.14 12.45
CA TRP A 11 18.50 7.41 11.28
C TRP A 11 17.63 6.19 10.90
N ARG A 12 17.95 5.00 11.40
CA ARG A 12 17.16 3.78 11.19
C ARG A 12 15.99 3.72 12.17
N HIS A 13 14.82 3.35 11.65
CA HIS A 13 13.64 3.03 12.45
C HIS A 13 13.97 2.05 13.57
N LYS A 14 13.52 2.38 14.79
CA LYS A 14 13.78 1.58 15.99
C LYS A 14 13.19 0.17 15.91
N ILE A 15 12.10 0.00 15.16
CA ILE A 15 11.35 -1.26 15.05
C ILE A 15 11.67 -2.01 13.73
N GLY A 16 12.44 -1.39 12.82
CA GLY A 16 12.68 -1.93 11.48
C GLY A 16 11.41 -1.92 10.62
N VAL A 17 11.56 -2.20 9.33
CA VAL A 17 10.41 -2.31 8.42
C VAL A 17 9.66 -3.61 8.73
N PRO A 18 8.33 -3.58 8.91
CA PRO A 18 7.54 -4.78 9.13
C PRO A 18 7.77 -5.82 8.03
N ASP A 19 7.94 -7.07 8.43
CA ASP A 19 8.20 -8.22 7.56
C ASP A 19 7.23 -8.35 6.38
N VAL A 20 5.96 -8.01 6.59
CA VAL A 20 4.92 -8.03 5.56
C VAL A 20 5.18 -6.97 4.48
N LEU A 21 5.57 -5.76 4.89
CA LEU A 21 5.88 -4.66 3.98
C LEU A 21 7.21 -4.90 3.25
N LEU A 22 8.21 -5.47 3.95
CA LEU A 22 9.52 -5.77 3.38
C LEU A 22 9.47 -6.89 2.33
N ARG A 23 8.78 -8.00 2.64
CA ARG A 23 8.60 -9.10 1.68
C ARG A 23 7.74 -8.68 0.49
N GLY A 24 6.74 -7.86 0.74
CA GLY A 24 5.79 -7.43 -0.27
C GLY A 24 4.71 -8.46 -0.58
N ASP A 25 3.68 -7.99 -1.28
CA ASP A 25 2.57 -8.79 -1.78
C ASP A 25 2.21 -8.32 -3.20
N LEU A 26 1.45 -9.15 -3.92
CA LEU A 26 0.94 -8.80 -5.25
C LEU A 26 -0.38 -8.04 -5.14
N PHE A 27 -0.47 -6.93 -5.86
CA PHE A 27 -1.64 -6.07 -5.96
C PHE A 27 -1.97 -5.74 -7.40
N ASP A 28 -3.24 -5.45 -7.68
CA ASP A 28 -3.61 -4.76 -8.91
C ASP A 28 -3.66 -3.25 -8.60
N ARG A 29 -2.83 -2.44 -9.25
CA ARG A 29 -2.79 -0.99 -9.02
C ARG A 29 -3.81 -0.31 -9.93
N TYR A 30 -4.70 0.49 -9.34
CA TYR A 30 -5.63 1.34 -10.09
C TYR A 30 -5.09 2.77 -10.14
N ASP A 31 -4.95 3.30 -11.35
CA ASP A 31 -4.56 4.68 -11.62
C ASP A 31 -5.81 5.48 -11.98
N GLU A 32 -6.23 6.38 -11.08
CA GLU A 32 -7.48 7.15 -11.24
C GLU A 32 -7.39 8.18 -12.37
N GLU A 33 -6.21 8.78 -12.59
CA GLU A 33 -6.01 9.82 -13.61
C GLU A 33 -6.11 9.25 -15.03
N SER A 34 -5.48 8.10 -15.26
CA SER A 34 -5.50 7.43 -16.56
C SER A 34 -6.64 6.42 -16.71
N SER A 35 -7.39 6.15 -15.63
CA SER A 35 -8.43 5.11 -15.58
C SER A 35 -7.91 3.76 -16.09
N SER A 36 -6.74 3.35 -15.58
CA SER A 36 -6.05 2.13 -16.02
C SER A 36 -5.69 1.23 -14.83
N ILE A 37 -5.46 -0.06 -15.12
CA ILE A 37 -5.09 -1.06 -14.11
C ILE A 37 -3.76 -1.71 -14.50
N ASP A 38 -2.84 -1.73 -13.55
CA ASP A 38 -1.61 -2.51 -13.62
C ASP A 38 -1.77 -3.79 -12.81
N PHE A 39 -1.97 -4.92 -13.50
CA PHE A 39 -2.20 -6.19 -12.84
C PHE A 39 -0.93 -6.79 -12.24
N GLY A 40 -1.04 -7.36 -11.04
CA GLY A 40 0.03 -8.14 -10.41
C GLY A 40 1.32 -7.35 -10.15
N CYS A 41 1.18 -6.11 -9.69
CA CYS A 41 2.26 -5.30 -9.16
C CYS A 41 2.81 -5.91 -7.87
N LEU A 42 4.12 -6.16 -7.79
CA LEU A 42 4.77 -6.46 -6.52
C LEU A 42 4.95 -5.16 -5.74
N LEU A 43 4.14 -4.95 -4.70
CA LEU A 43 4.24 -3.81 -3.80
C LEU A 43 5.09 -4.18 -2.59
N ARG A 44 6.06 -3.34 -2.21
CA ARG A 44 6.91 -3.53 -1.02
C ARG A 44 7.49 -2.22 -0.51
N VAL A 45 7.91 -2.20 0.73
CA VAL A 45 8.78 -1.16 1.30
C VAL A 45 10.24 -1.60 1.16
N ASP A 46 11.15 -0.67 0.88
CA ASP A 46 12.57 -0.98 0.82
C ASP A 46 13.14 -1.34 2.20
N GLU A 47 14.33 -1.95 2.24
CA GLU A 47 14.94 -2.43 3.48
C GLU A 47 15.27 -1.32 4.49
N TYR A 48 15.34 -0.06 4.05
CA TYR A 48 15.62 1.10 4.90
C TYR A 48 14.35 1.84 5.35
N GLY A 49 13.18 1.55 4.76
CA GLY A 49 11.92 2.18 5.14
C GLY A 49 11.72 3.59 4.58
N PHE A 50 12.34 3.91 3.45
CA PHE A 50 12.25 5.22 2.80
C PHE A 50 11.26 5.24 1.63
N PHE A 51 11.04 4.11 0.97
CA PHE A 51 10.32 4.06 -0.28
C PHE A 51 9.30 2.92 -0.28
N LEU A 52 8.07 3.25 -0.66
CA LEU A 52 7.11 2.27 -1.15
C LEU A 52 7.35 2.09 -2.65
N VAL A 53 7.59 0.86 -3.09
CA VAL A 53 7.95 0.51 -4.46
C VAL A 53 6.93 -0.48 -5.01
N TRP A 54 6.46 -0.26 -6.24
CA TRP A 54 5.66 -1.22 -6.96
C TRP A 54 6.18 -1.46 -8.37
N GLU A 55 6.14 -2.71 -8.82
CA GLU A 55 6.57 -3.08 -10.17
C GLU A 55 5.59 -4.08 -10.78
N ALA A 56 4.99 -3.73 -11.92
CA ALA A 56 4.23 -4.65 -12.75
C ALA A 56 5.13 -5.27 -13.81
N ARG A 57 4.85 -6.52 -14.19
CA ARG A 57 5.64 -7.23 -15.19
C ARG A 57 5.69 -6.45 -16.51
N GLY A 58 6.89 -6.08 -16.93
CA GLY A 58 7.13 -5.39 -18.19
C GLY A 58 6.78 -3.90 -18.18
N LYS A 59 6.55 -3.32 -17.01
CA LYS A 59 6.38 -1.87 -16.80
C LYS A 59 7.53 -1.33 -15.96
N GLU A 60 7.75 -0.02 -16.04
CA GLU A 60 8.68 0.65 -15.14
C GLU A 60 8.16 0.61 -13.70
N ALA A 61 9.08 0.44 -12.76
CA ALA A 61 8.75 0.49 -11.35
C ALA A 61 8.34 1.91 -10.96
N GLY A 62 7.29 2.03 -10.15
CA GLY A 62 6.93 3.27 -9.51
C GLY A 62 7.37 3.29 -8.05
N VAL A 63 7.57 4.51 -7.54
CA VAL A 63 8.08 4.75 -6.19
C VAL A 63 7.29 5.89 -5.54
N LEU A 64 7.00 5.74 -4.25
CA LEU A 64 6.53 6.81 -3.38
C LEU A 64 7.55 6.98 -2.23
N ASP A 65 8.03 8.20 -2.06
CA ASP A 65 8.78 8.61 -0.86
C ASP A 65 7.85 8.54 0.35
N LEU A 66 8.18 7.66 1.29
CA LEU A 66 7.38 7.43 2.49
C LEU A 66 7.30 8.68 3.37
N ALA A 67 8.26 9.60 3.31
CA ALA A 67 8.15 10.89 4.02
C ALA A 67 6.97 11.75 3.55
N GLN A 68 6.40 11.46 2.38
CA GLN A 68 5.23 12.15 1.83
C GLN A 68 3.92 11.37 2.04
N LEU A 69 3.99 10.12 2.49
CA LEU A 69 2.80 9.34 2.81
C LEU A 69 2.18 9.87 4.10
N TRP A 70 0.86 10.05 4.10
CA TRP A 70 0.14 10.54 5.27
C TRP A 70 -0.57 9.41 6.01
N GLU A 71 -1.32 8.59 5.29
CA GLU A 71 -2.04 7.46 5.89
C GLU A 71 -2.40 6.41 4.83
N ALA A 72 -2.51 5.17 5.29
CA ALA A 72 -3.33 4.17 4.65
C ALA A 72 -4.76 4.28 5.22
N ARG A 73 -5.69 4.78 4.42
CA ARG A 73 -7.08 5.04 4.84
C ARG A 73 -7.72 3.78 5.45
N PRO A 74 -8.33 3.85 6.65
CA PRO A 74 -8.90 2.67 7.33
C PRO A 74 -10.00 1.95 6.55
N THR A 75 -10.76 2.71 5.75
CA THR A 75 -11.81 2.18 4.89
C THR A 75 -11.27 1.88 3.50
N GLY A 76 -11.73 0.78 2.93
CA GLY A 76 -11.62 0.51 1.50
C GLY A 76 -12.06 1.71 0.67
N GLY A 77 -11.23 2.17 -0.26
CA GLY A 77 -11.58 3.28 -1.15
C GLY A 77 -12.80 2.95 -2.03
N ASN A 78 -13.34 3.97 -2.70
CA ASN A 78 -14.44 3.79 -3.64
C ASN A 78 -13.97 4.09 -5.07
N ILE A 79 -13.93 3.07 -5.93
CA ILE A 79 -13.67 3.22 -7.36
C ILE A 79 -15.00 3.52 -8.06
N LYS A 80 -15.11 4.72 -8.65
CA LYS A 80 -16.38 5.20 -9.26
C LYS A 80 -16.59 4.70 -10.70
N ASP A 81 -15.53 4.42 -11.45
CA ASP A 81 -15.68 3.92 -12.82
C ASP A 81 -16.14 2.46 -12.81
N LEU A 82 -17.39 2.23 -13.24
CA LEU A 82 -18.02 0.92 -13.28
C LEU A 82 -17.29 -0.07 -14.21
N ARG A 83 -16.57 0.40 -15.23
CA ARG A 83 -15.78 -0.48 -16.11
C ARG A 83 -14.58 -1.04 -15.36
N ILE A 84 -13.90 -0.20 -14.59
CA ILE A 84 -12.77 -0.60 -13.75
C ILE A 84 -13.23 -1.57 -12.67
N VAL A 85 -14.38 -1.28 -12.03
CA VAL A 85 -15.00 -2.20 -11.06
C VAL A 85 -15.26 -3.57 -11.70
N ALA A 86 -15.91 -3.61 -12.86
CA ALA A 86 -16.21 -4.86 -13.56
C ALA A 86 -14.94 -5.65 -13.93
N GLU A 87 -13.89 -4.95 -14.37
CA GLU A 87 -12.62 -5.56 -14.74
C GLU A 87 -11.89 -6.16 -13.53
N LEU A 88 -11.82 -5.44 -12.41
CA LEU A 88 -11.23 -5.93 -11.15
C LEU A 88 -12.01 -7.11 -10.56
N GLU A 89 -13.34 -7.10 -10.64
CA GLU A 89 -14.16 -8.21 -10.21
C GLU A 89 -13.97 -9.45 -11.10
N GLN A 90 -13.90 -9.27 -12.42
CA GLN A 90 -13.61 -10.36 -13.35
C GLN A 90 -12.21 -10.93 -13.08
N ARG A 91 -11.21 -10.07 -12.89
CA ARG A 91 -9.84 -10.46 -12.54
C ARG A 91 -9.78 -11.27 -11.25
N ALA A 92 -10.54 -10.88 -10.22
CA ALA A 92 -10.62 -11.62 -8.97
C ALA A 92 -11.23 -13.02 -9.18
N LYS A 93 -12.34 -13.14 -9.93
CA LYS A 93 -12.97 -14.43 -10.26
C LYS A 93 -12.03 -15.39 -10.98
N LEU A 94 -11.14 -14.87 -11.83
CA LEU A 94 -10.19 -15.69 -12.61
C LEU A 94 -8.99 -16.17 -11.81
N THR A 95 -8.66 -15.50 -10.71
CA THR A 95 -7.40 -15.75 -9.99
C THR A 95 -7.58 -16.19 -8.55
N GLN A 96 -8.78 -16.04 -8.01
CA GLN A 96 -9.14 -16.54 -6.71
C GLN A 96 -10.05 -17.75 -6.86
N ASN A 97 -9.57 -18.89 -6.37
CA ASN A 97 -10.35 -20.13 -6.32
C ASN A 97 -11.25 -20.15 -5.07
N VAL A 98 -12.08 -19.14 -4.89
CA VAL A 98 -12.97 -19.00 -3.73
C VAL A 98 -14.40 -18.80 -4.22
N ALA A 99 -15.34 -19.54 -3.63
CA ALA A 99 -16.75 -19.51 -4.05
C ALA A 99 -17.41 -18.13 -3.82
N ASN A 100 -16.97 -17.41 -2.79
CA ASN A 100 -17.40 -16.06 -2.47
C ASN A 100 -16.18 -15.16 -2.39
N LEU A 101 -16.13 -14.16 -3.28
CA LEU A 101 -15.10 -13.13 -3.26
C LEU A 101 -15.45 -12.07 -2.24
N ASP A 102 -14.43 -11.56 -1.56
CA ASP A 102 -14.58 -10.39 -0.71
C ASP A 102 -15.02 -9.18 -1.55
N PRO A 103 -15.88 -8.30 -1.00
CA PRO A 103 -16.26 -7.04 -1.63
C PRO A 103 -15.03 -6.24 -2.10
N LEU A 104 -15.11 -5.63 -3.27
CA LEU A 104 -13.97 -4.93 -3.89
C LEU A 104 -13.37 -3.87 -2.96
N ASP A 105 -14.21 -3.03 -2.36
CA ASP A 105 -13.81 -1.98 -1.42
C ASP A 105 -12.95 -2.54 -0.27
N SER A 106 -13.37 -3.64 0.36
CA SER A 106 -12.64 -4.25 1.47
C SER A 106 -11.20 -4.67 1.12
N ARG A 107 -10.94 -4.92 -0.17
CA ARG A 107 -9.62 -5.32 -0.71
C ARG A 107 -8.74 -4.15 -1.13
N ILE A 108 -9.20 -2.90 -1.02
CA ILE A 108 -8.43 -1.72 -1.45
C ILE A 108 -7.55 -1.20 -0.31
N VAL A 109 -6.25 -1.12 -0.57
CA VAL A 109 -5.31 -0.27 0.17
C VAL A 109 -5.32 1.09 -0.52
N TRP A 110 -5.94 2.08 0.14
CA TRP A 110 -6.01 3.45 -0.34
C TRP A 110 -5.03 4.31 0.45
N LEU A 111 -3.99 4.79 -0.23
CA LEU A 111 -2.95 5.63 0.34
C LEU A 111 -3.19 7.09 -0.04
N THR A 112 -3.07 7.99 0.92
CA THR A 112 -3.03 9.44 0.68
C THR A 112 -1.62 9.95 0.93
N TYR A 113 -1.14 10.82 0.03
CA TYR A 113 0.21 11.37 0.11
C TYR A 113 0.28 12.77 -0.52
N GLY A 114 1.28 13.54 -0.15
CA GLY A 114 1.50 14.87 -0.71
C GLY A 114 2.66 15.61 -0.06
N GLN A 115 3.16 16.63 -0.75
CA GLN A 115 4.23 17.49 -0.25
C GLN A 115 3.71 18.59 0.69
N ASP A 116 2.42 18.91 0.61
CA ASP A 116 1.77 19.92 1.43
C ASP A 116 0.31 19.54 1.72
N LEU A 117 -0.31 20.22 2.68
CA LEU A 117 -1.68 19.92 3.14
C LEU A 117 -2.79 20.36 2.17
N VAL A 118 -2.44 20.92 1.00
CA VAL A 118 -3.39 21.46 0.03
C VAL A 118 -3.63 20.47 -1.11
N ILE A 119 -2.55 19.88 -1.64
CA ILE A 119 -2.63 18.94 -2.76
C ILE A 119 -2.53 17.51 -2.24
N VAL A 120 -3.70 16.87 -2.12
CA VAL A 120 -3.82 15.46 -1.71
C VAL A 120 -3.82 14.56 -2.93
N ASN A 121 -2.83 13.67 -3.01
CA ASN A 121 -2.76 12.64 -4.04
C ASN A 121 -3.21 11.30 -3.47
N ASN A 122 -3.68 10.40 -4.35
CA ASN A 122 -4.19 9.09 -3.98
C ASN A 122 -3.49 7.98 -4.75
N LEU A 123 -3.16 6.88 -4.07
CA LEU A 123 -2.79 5.61 -4.69
C LEU A 123 -3.76 4.51 -4.26
N TYR A 124 -4.13 3.66 -5.20
CA TYR A 124 -5.05 2.55 -4.98
C TYR A 124 -4.38 1.23 -5.36
N PHE A 125 -4.26 0.33 -4.39
CA PHE A 125 -3.78 -1.03 -4.60
C PHE A 125 -4.84 -2.02 -4.17
N VAL A 126 -5.27 -2.89 -5.09
CA VAL A 126 -6.29 -3.90 -4.85
C VAL A 126 -5.61 -5.22 -4.51
N ALA A 127 -5.77 -5.66 -3.26
CA ALA A 127 -5.21 -6.91 -2.79
C ALA A 127 -5.98 -8.11 -3.34
N ALA A 128 -5.37 -9.29 -3.25
CA ALA A 128 -6.08 -10.53 -3.46
C ALA A 128 -7.24 -10.66 -2.45
N THR A 129 -7.01 -10.50 -1.15
CA THR A 129 -8.04 -10.69 -0.11
C THR A 129 -8.20 -9.46 0.77
N SER A 130 -9.35 -9.35 1.43
CA SER A 130 -9.62 -8.30 2.41
C SER A 130 -8.64 -8.35 3.58
N GLN A 131 -8.20 -9.55 3.96
CA GLN A 131 -7.22 -9.75 5.02
C GLN A 131 -5.84 -9.18 4.66
N ILE A 132 -5.36 -9.40 3.43
CA ILE A 132 -4.09 -8.81 2.97
C ILE A 132 -4.21 -7.29 2.99
N ALA A 133 -5.28 -6.74 2.40
CA ALA A 133 -5.49 -5.30 2.39
C ALA A 133 -5.54 -4.69 3.80
N LYS A 134 -6.23 -5.36 4.73
CA LYS A 134 -6.31 -4.95 6.14
C LYS A 134 -4.92 -4.95 6.80
N THR A 135 -4.19 -6.05 6.70
CA THR A 135 -2.85 -6.16 7.27
C THR A 135 -1.92 -5.09 6.71
N TRP A 136 -1.99 -4.80 5.41
CA TRP A 136 -1.19 -3.74 4.80
C TRP A 136 -1.54 -2.35 5.32
N ARG A 137 -2.84 -2.01 5.43
CA ARG A 137 -3.27 -0.72 6.00
C ARG A 137 -2.79 -0.55 7.44
N GLU A 138 -2.97 -1.58 8.26
CA GLU A 138 -2.53 -1.58 9.67
C GLU A 138 -1.02 -1.47 9.79
N SER A 139 -0.25 -2.33 9.09
CA SER A 139 1.21 -2.31 9.15
C SER A 139 1.83 -1.04 8.61
N ILE A 140 1.23 -0.41 7.58
CA ILE A 140 1.65 0.93 7.14
C ILE A 140 1.41 1.91 8.29
N ASN A 141 0.19 2.06 8.77
CA ASN A 141 -0.11 3.08 9.78
C ASN A 141 0.69 2.89 11.08
N GLU A 142 0.86 1.66 11.57
CA GLU A 142 1.70 1.35 12.73
C GLU A 142 3.17 1.74 12.48
N PHE A 143 3.71 1.45 11.29
CA PHE A 143 5.08 1.83 10.94
C PHE A 143 5.28 3.37 10.92
N PHE A 144 4.22 4.12 10.62
CA PHE A 144 4.24 5.59 10.61
C PHE A 144 3.95 6.23 11.97
N GLU A 145 3.20 5.58 12.86
CA GLU A 145 2.96 6.09 14.21
C GLU A 145 4.24 6.09 15.07
N ASP A 146 5.24 5.26 14.70
CA ASP A 146 6.54 5.17 15.35
C ASP A 146 7.63 6.10 14.75
N LEU A 147 7.27 7.01 13.83
CA LEU A 147 8.16 8.05 13.27
C LEU A 147 8.37 9.26 14.19
#